data_AF-A0A5S3V588-F1
#
_entry.id   AF-A0A5S3V588-F1
#
_cell.length_a   1.000
_cell.length_b   1.000
_cell.length_c   1.000
_cell.angle_alpha   90.00
_cell.angle_beta   90.00
_cell.angle_gamma   90.00
#
_symmetry.space_group_name_H-M   'P 1'
#
loop_
_entity.id
_entity.type
_entity.pdbx_description
1 polymer ?
#
loop_
_entity_poly.entity_id
_entity_poly.type
_entity_poly.pdbx_seq_one_letter_code
_entity_poly.pdbx_strand_id
1 'polypeptide(L)'
;MAKKVEALIKLQVAAGMANPSPPVGPALGQHGVNIMEFCKAFNARTESIEKGAPVPVVISVYNDRSFTFDMKTPPASYLLKKAAGIKSGSGRPNTEKVGTVTRAQLEEIVETKRPDLTAADLDAAVRTIAGSARAMGLDVEG
;
A
#
# COMPACT_ATOMS: atom_id res chain seq x y z
N MET A 1 -7.50 -13.39 -24.10
CA MET A 1 -8.69 -14.08 -23.56
C MET A 1 -8.52 -14.16 -22.05
N ALA A 2 -9.36 -13.48 -21.28
CA ALA A 2 -9.21 -13.39 -19.82
C ALA A 2 -9.61 -14.72 -19.18
N LYS A 3 -8.67 -15.37 -18.47
CA LYS A 3 -8.96 -16.54 -17.63
C LYS A 3 -10.05 -16.16 -16.63
N LYS A 4 -11.06 -17.01 -16.43
CA LYS A 4 -12.13 -16.75 -15.44
C LYS A 4 -11.52 -16.72 -14.04
N VAL A 5 -11.65 -15.57 -13.38
CA VAL A 5 -11.23 -15.38 -11.99
C VAL A 5 -12.27 -16.05 -11.10
N GLU A 6 -11.83 -17.02 -10.31
CA GLU A 6 -12.65 -17.77 -9.34
C GLU A 6 -12.86 -16.94 -8.07
N ALA A 7 -11.80 -16.28 -7.59
CA ALA A 7 -11.83 -15.43 -6.41
C ALA A 7 -10.85 -14.26 -6.52
N LEU A 8 -11.26 -13.11 -5.99
CA LEU A 8 -10.43 -11.93 -5.82
C LEU A 8 -10.18 -11.72 -4.32
N ILE A 9 -8.93 -11.92 -3.89
CA ILE A 9 -8.52 -11.78 -2.50
C ILE A 9 -7.74 -10.47 -2.38
N LYS A 10 -8.16 -9.60 -1.46
CA LYS A 10 -7.46 -8.35 -1.15
C LYS A 10 -6.81 -8.50 0.22
N LEU A 11 -5.48 -8.46 0.27
CA LEU A 11 -4.70 -8.61 1.48
C LEU A 11 -3.72 -7.45 1.63
N GLN A 12 -3.38 -7.12 2.87
CA GLN A 12 -2.36 -6.14 3.19
C GLN A 12 -1.19 -6.86 3.84
N VAL A 13 -0.02 -6.79 3.22
CA VAL A 13 1.18 -7.54 3.65
C VAL A 13 2.34 -6.55 3.83
N ALA A 14 3.12 -6.73 4.89
CA ALA A 14 4.30 -5.89 5.11
C ALA A 14 5.41 -6.26 4.10
N ALA A 15 5.92 -5.28 3.36
CA ALA A 15 7.02 -5.41 2.41
C ALA A 15 8.24 -6.05 3.06
N GLY A 16 8.87 -7.02 2.38
CA GLY A 16 10.06 -7.72 2.85
C GLY A 16 9.88 -8.60 4.09
N MET A 17 8.67 -8.69 4.64
CA MET A 17 8.31 -9.54 5.79
C MET A 17 7.02 -10.32 5.53
N ALA A 18 6.83 -10.82 4.30
CA ALA A 18 5.73 -11.75 4.05
C ALA A 18 6.01 -13.08 4.77
N ASN A 19 5.36 -13.24 5.92
CA ASN A 19 5.31 -14.48 6.66
C ASN A 19 3.91 -15.09 6.53
N PRO A 20 3.78 -16.43 6.64
CA PRO A 20 2.49 -17.14 6.70
C PRO A 20 1.80 -16.90 8.05
N SER A 21 1.66 -15.63 8.43
CA SER A 21 1.02 -15.21 9.67
C SER A 21 -0.50 -15.47 9.59
N PRO A 22 -1.20 -15.63 10.74
CA PRO A 22 -2.64 -15.92 10.78
C PRO A 22 -3.56 -15.01 9.93
N PRO A 23 -3.24 -13.75 9.59
CA PRO A 23 -4.09 -12.98 8.65
C PRO A 23 -3.94 -13.40 7.18
N VAL A 24 -2.77 -13.91 6.77
CA VAL A 24 -2.47 -14.24 5.35
C VAL A 24 -2.71 -15.73 5.08
N GLY A 25 -2.36 -16.58 6.05
CA GLY A 25 -2.42 -18.04 5.91
C GLY A 25 -3.82 -18.61 5.64
N PRO A 26 -4.83 -18.33 6.50
CA PRO A 26 -6.20 -18.80 6.31
C PRO A 26 -6.85 -18.22 5.06
N ALA A 27 -6.63 -16.93 4.78
CA ALA A 27 -7.22 -16.22 3.65
C ALA A 27 -6.75 -16.80 2.30
N LEU A 28 -5.48 -17.22 2.18
CA LEU A 28 -4.96 -17.84 0.96
C LEU A 28 -5.14 -19.36 0.92
N GLY A 29 -5.03 -20.02 2.08
CA GLY A 29 -5.18 -21.46 2.20
C GLY A 29 -6.60 -21.94 1.88
N GLN A 30 -7.63 -21.16 2.21
CA GLN A 30 -9.03 -21.48 1.85
C GLN A 30 -9.26 -21.58 0.34
N HIS A 31 -8.46 -20.87 -0.47
CA HIS A 31 -8.57 -20.85 -1.93
C HIS A 31 -7.51 -21.72 -2.63
N GLY A 32 -6.77 -22.55 -1.88
CA GLY A 32 -5.79 -23.49 -2.44
C GLY A 32 -4.54 -22.81 -3.03
N VAL A 33 -4.24 -21.57 -2.64
CA VAL A 33 -3.05 -20.84 -3.09
C VAL A 33 -1.82 -21.29 -2.31
N ASN A 34 -0.68 -21.47 -3.00
CA ASN A 34 0.58 -21.85 -2.38
C ASN A 34 1.20 -20.67 -1.59
N ILE A 35 0.96 -20.64 -0.28
CA ILE A 35 1.32 -19.54 0.63
C ILE A 35 2.83 -19.27 0.60
N MET A 36 3.66 -20.32 0.57
CA MET A 36 5.12 -20.16 0.56
C MET A 36 5.65 -19.55 -0.74
N GLU A 37 5.05 -19.93 -1.87
CA GLU A 37 5.40 -19.41 -3.18
C GLU A 37 5.00 -17.94 -3.31
N PHE A 38 3.80 -17.59 -2.82
CA PHE A 38 3.35 -16.21 -2.70
C PHE A 38 4.30 -15.38 -1.84
N CYS A 39 4.66 -15.84 -0.63
CA CYS A 39 5.55 -15.10 0.26
C CYS A 39 6.93 -14.87 -0.37
N LYS A 40 7.50 -15.87 -1.07
CA LYS A 40 8.79 -15.71 -1.78
C LYS A 40 8.69 -14.72 -2.93
N ALA A 41 7.69 -14.87 -3.80
CA ALA A 41 7.48 -13.99 -4.94
C ALA A 41 7.17 -12.55 -4.51
N PHE A 42 6.41 -12.39 -3.43
CA PHE A 42 6.11 -11.08 -2.84
C PHE A 42 7.36 -10.45 -2.22
N ASN A 43 8.17 -11.20 -1.46
CA ASN A 43 9.41 -10.67 -0.88
C ASN A 43 10.42 -10.27 -1.96
N ALA A 44 10.52 -11.03 -3.06
CA ALA A 44 11.39 -10.68 -4.19
C ALA A 44 10.93 -9.39 -4.89
N ARG A 45 9.61 -9.21 -5.11
CA ARG A 45 9.10 -7.97 -5.71
C ARG A 45 9.08 -6.77 -4.75
N THR A 46 8.95 -7.02 -3.44
CA THR A 46 8.98 -5.96 -2.42
C THR A 46 10.37 -5.68 -1.87
N GLU A 47 11.41 -6.34 -2.38
CA GLU A 47 12.80 -6.07 -1.98
C GLU A 47 13.25 -4.65 -2.31
N SER A 48 12.70 -4.07 -3.39
CA SER A 48 12.93 -2.68 -3.78
C SER A 48 12.07 -1.66 -3.01
N ILE A 49 11.09 -2.12 -2.23
CA ILE A 49 10.20 -1.29 -1.42
C ILE A 49 10.72 -1.33 0.02
N GLU A 50 10.61 -0.21 0.75
CA GLU A 50 11.06 -0.16 2.14
C GLU A 50 10.44 -1.28 2.99
N LYS A 51 11.32 -2.03 3.66
CA LYS A 51 10.95 -3.15 4.53
C LYS A 51 10.02 -2.67 5.63
N GLY A 52 8.88 -3.33 5.79
CA GLY A 52 7.86 -2.99 6.79
C GLY A 52 6.74 -2.05 6.31
N ALA A 53 6.81 -1.53 5.07
CA ALA A 53 5.69 -0.80 4.50
C ALA A 53 4.50 -1.74 4.24
N PRO A 54 3.27 -1.42 4.68
CA PRO A 54 2.09 -2.20 4.33
C PRO A 54 1.77 -2.03 2.85
N VAL A 55 1.92 -3.10 2.07
CA VAL A 55 1.65 -3.12 0.64
C VAL A 55 0.32 -3.84 0.42
N PRO A 56 -0.69 -3.18 -0.15
CA PRO A 56 -1.92 -3.84 -0.54
C PRO A 56 -1.68 -4.69 -1.78
N VAL A 57 -2.08 -5.95 -1.72
CA VAL A 57 -1.96 -6.94 -2.79
C VAL A 57 -3.33 -7.44 -3.18
N VAL A 58 -3.59 -7.47 -4.48
CA VAL A 58 -4.77 -8.11 -5.04
C VAL A 58 -4.34 -9.42 -5.67
N ILE A 59 -4.88 -10.52 -5.16
CA ILE A 59 -4.58 -11.87 -5.61
C ILE A 59 -5.81 -12.38 -6.35
N SER A 60 -5.64 -12.66 -7.63
CA SER A 60 -6.65 -13.25 -8.49
C SER A 60 -6.37 -14.74 -8.59
N VAL A 61 -7.29 -15.57 -8.10
CA VAL A 61 -7.22 -17.03 -8.19
C VAL A 61 -8.04 -17.47 -9.39
N TYR A 62 -7.50 -18.36 -10.21
CA TYR A 62 -8.16 -18.94 -11.37
C TYR A 62 -8.53 -20.41 -11.11
N ASN A 63 -9.53 -20.92 -11.83
CA ASN A 63 -10.04 -22.30 -11.69
C ASN A 63 -8.98 -23.41 -11.87
N ASP A 64 -7.86 -23.12 -12.54
CA ASP A 64 -6.74 -24.04 -12.72
C ASP A 64 -5.80 -24.08 -11.49
N ARG A 65 -6.20 -23.46 -10.37
CA ARG A 65 -5.40 -23.23 -9.16
C ARG A 65 -4.15 -22.38 -9.40
N SER A 66 -4.05 -21.75 -10.57
CA SER A 66 -3.06 -20.70 -10.77
C SER A 66 -3.51 -19.42 -10.08
N PHE A 67 -2.55 -18.62 -9.63
CA PHE A 67 -2.83 -17.32 -9.03
C PHE A 67 -1.95 -16.26 -9.70
N THR A 68 -2.52 -15.07 -9.91
CA THR A 68 -1.77 -13.87 -10.24
C THR A 68 -1.92 -12.89 -9.11
N PHE A 69 -0.83 -12.25 -8.71
CA PHE A 69 -0.87 -11.22 -7.68
C PHE A 69 -0.33 -9.90 -8.24
N ASP A 70 -1.10 -8.85 -8.03
CA ASP A 70 -0.74 -7.49 -8.37
C ASP A 70 -0.49 -6.73 -7.06
N MET A 71 0.77 -6.34 -6.87
CA MET A 71 1.15 -5.48 -5.77
C MET A 71 0.87 -4.03 -6.16
N LYS A 72 0.21 -3.30 -5.27
CA LYS A 72 0.07 -1.84 -5.40
C LYS A 72 1.10 -1.17 -4.53
N THR A 73 1.45 0.07 -4.85
CA THR A 73 2.27 0.89 -3.97
C THR A 73 1.69 1.03 -2.58
N PRO A 74 2.56 1.22 -1.56
CA PRO A 74 2.13 1.46 -0.20
C PRO A 74 1.15 2.64 -0.12
N PRO A 75 0.20 2.60 0.82
CA PRO A 75 -0.80 3.64 0.98
C PRO A 75 -0.12 4.95 1.33
N ALA A 76 -0.64 6.05 0.78
CA ALA A 76 -0.11 7.39 1.06
C ALA A 76 -0.12 7.67 2.57
N SER A 77 -1.10 7.14 3.29
CA SER A 77 -1.20 7.22 4.73
C SER A 77 0.02 6.68 5.48
N TYR A 78 0.67 5.61 4.98
CA TYR A 78 1.87 5.08 5.64
C TYR A 78 3.08 5.96 5.36
N LEU A 79 3.28 6.37 4.09
CA LEU A 79 4.37 7.24 3.69
C LEU A 79 4.29 8.62 4.38
N LEU A 80 3.09 9.17 4.51
CA LEU A 80 2.82 10.42 5.21
C LEU A 80 3.06 10.31 6.71
N LYS A 81 2.65 9.20 7.35
CA LYS A 81 2.96 8.94 8.76
C LYS A 81 4.47 8.87 9.00
N LYS A 82 5.20 8.25 8.07
CA LYS A 82 6.66 8.19 8.12
C LYS A 82 7.31 9.56 7.93
N ALA A 83 6.87 10.33 6.93
CA ALA A 83 7.38 11.68 6.67
C ALA A 83 7.12 12.64 7.85
N ALA A 84 5.97 12.52 8.50
CA ALA A 84 5.61 13.28 9.70
C ALA A 84 6.18 12.69 11.01
N GLY A 85 6.84 11.52 10.97
CA GLY A 85 7.40 10.87 12.16
C GLY A 85 6.37 10.34 13.18
N ILE A 86 5.10 10.19 12.78
CA ILE A 86 3.99 9.78 13.67
C ILE A 86 3.62 8.31 13.51
N LYS A 87 3.24 7.67 14.62
CA LYS A 87 2.79 6.27 14.62
C LYS A 87 1.29 6.11 14.37
N SER A 88 0.49 7.08 14.79
CA SER A 88 -0.97 7.07 14.62
C SER A 88 -1.43 8.40 14.01
N GLY A 89 -2.47 8.34 13.16
CA GLY A 89 -3.12 9.54 12.65
C GLY A 89 -4.01 10.17 13.72
N SER A 90 -4.49 11.39 13.46
CA SER A 90 -5.42 12.07 14.35
C SER A 90 -6.77 11.35 14.39
N GLY A 91 -7.31 11.15 15.58
CA GLY A 91 -8.69 10.70 15.77
C GLY A 91 -9.72 11.77 15.38
N ARG A 92 -9.29 13.04 15.31
CA ARG A 92 -10.10 14.19 14.88
C ARG A 92 -9.31 15.04 13.88
N PRO A 93 -9.24 14.63 12.60
CA PRO A 93 -8.40 15.27 11.58
C PRO A 93 -8.60 16.78 11.41
N ASN A 94 -9.82 17.26 11.68
CA ASN A 94 -10.19 18.67 11.52
C ASN A 94 -9.87 19.54 12.74
N THR A 95 -9.60 18.94 13.91
CA THR A 95 -9.49 19.67 15.19
C THR A 95 -8.14 19.43 15.86
N GLU A 96 -7.62 18.22 15.79
CA GLU A 96 -6.32 17.85 16.38
C GLU A 96 -5.34 17.55 15.25
N LYS A 97 -4.36 18.45 15.10
CA LYS A 97 -3.28 18.31 14.13
C LYS A 97 -2.15 17.53 14.79
N VAL A 98 -1.75 16.44 14.16
CA VAL A 98 -0.77 15.48 14.73
C VAL A 98 0.62 15.65 14.13
N GLY A 99 0.80 16.54 13.17
CA GLY A 99 2.10 16.84 12.57
C GLY A 99 1.97 17.72 11.33
N THR A 100 3.10 18.15 10.80
CA THR A 100 3.20 18.89 9.54
C THR A 100 3.97 18.08 8.51
N VAL A 101 3.62 18.25 7.25
CA VAL A 101 4.37 17.72 6.09
C VAL A 101 4.62 18.86 5.12
N THR A 102 5.83 18.91 4.56
CA THR A 102 6.21 19.96 3.60
C THR A 102 5.93 19.53 2.17
N ARG A 103 5.80 20.49 1.26
CA ARG A 103 5.64 20.20 -0.18
C ARG A 103 6.77 19.32 -0.75
N ALA A 104 8.02 19.53 -0.31
CA ALA A 104 9.16 18.71 -0.73
C ALA A 104 8.98 17.23 -0.36
N GLN A 105 8.51 16.95 0.86
CA GLN A 105 8.21 15.57 1.29
C GLN A 105 7.06 14.97 0.47
N LEU A 106 6.06 15.77 0.10
CA LEU A 106 4.97 15.30 -0.75
C LEU A 106 5.48 14.93 -2.15
N GLU A 107 6.42 15.69 -2.71
CA GLU A 107 7.03 15.40 -4.02
C GLU A 107 7.82 14.09 -4.00
N GLU A 108 8.64 13.84 -2.98
CA GLU A 108 9.34 12.56 -2.81
C GLU A 108 8.37 11.36 -2.69
N ILE A 109 7.27 11.54 -1.95
CA ILE A 109 6.21 10.54 -1.82
C ILE A 109 5.52 10.30 -3.17
N VAL A 110 5.29 11.37 -3.94
CA VAL A 110 4.69 11.30 -5.28
C VAL A 110 5.61 10.56 -6.24
N GLU A 111 6.92 10.81 -6.24
CA GLU A 111 7.86 10.09 -7.10
C GLU A 111 7.87 8.60 -6.81
N THR A 112 7.90 8.24 -5.52
CA THR A 112 7.85 6.85 -5.06
C THR A 112 6.53 6.17 -5.47
N LYS A 113 5.42 6.93 -5.45
CA LYS A 113 4.07 6.42 -5.75
C LYS A 113 3.62 6.62 -7.20
N ARG A 114 4.46 7.25 -8.03
CA ARG A 114 4.17 7.61 -9.42
C ARG A 114 3.61 6.48 -10.28
N PRO A 115 4.07 5.21 -10.20
CA PRO A 115 3.52 4.14 -11.04
C PRO A 115 2.05 3.77 -10.75
N ASP A 116 1.52 4.09 -9.57
CA ASP A 116 0.11 3.82 -9.20
C ASP A 116 -0.75 5.09 -9.11
N LEU A 117 -0.14 6.25 -9.28
CA LEU A 117 -0.86 7.52 -9.23
C LEU A 117 -1.59 7.73 -10.57
N THR A 118 -2.90 7.90 -10.50
CA THR A 118 -3.76 8.24 -11.65
C THR A 118 -3.71 9.74 -11.98
N ALA A 119 -2.78 10.49 -11.40
CA ALA A 119 -2.69 11.92 -11.59
C ALA A 119 -2.13 12.24 -12.98
N ALA A 120 -2.76 13.21 -13.67
CA ALA A 120 -2.31 13.69 -14.97
C ALA A 120 -0.96 14.43 -14.88
N ASP A 121 -0.77 15.20 -13.80
CA ASP A 121 0.39 16.06 -13.59
C ASP A 121 0.98 15.87 -12.19
N LEU A 122 2.26 16.23 -12.02
CA LEU A 122 2.95 16.20 -10.72
C LEU A 122 2.23 17.05 -9.67
N ASP A 123 1.74 18.24 -10.01
CA ASP A 123 0.97 19.08 -9.08
C ASP A 123 -0.36 18.45 -8.66
N ALA A 124 -1.03 17.75 -9.57
CA ALA A 124 -2.26 17.02 -9.25
C ALA A 124 -1.97 15.82 -8.33
N ALA A 125 -0.83 15.16 -8.51
CA ALA A 125 -0.35 14.11 -7.63
C ALA A 125 -0.06 14.65 -6.23
N VAL A 126 0.69 15.76 -6.13
CA VAL A 126 1.00 16.43 -4.86
C VAL A 126 -0.29 16.85 -4.14
N ARG A 127 -1.27 17.41 -4.86
CA ARG A 127 -2.60 17.74 -4.30
C ARG A 127 -3.35 16.52 -3.77
N THR A 128 -3.26 15.39 -4.46
CA THR A 128 -3.92 14.14 -4.04
C THR A 128 -3.32 13.62 -2.73
N ILE A 129 -1.99 13.67 -2.61
CA ILE A 129 -1.29 13.27 -1.38
C ILE A 129 -1.53 14.30 -0.27
N ALA A 130 -1.55 15.60 -0.57
CA ALA A 130 -1.89 16.66 0.38
C ALA A 130 -3.31 16.51 0.95
N GLY A 131 -4.29 16.15 0.10
CA GLY A 131 -5.65 15.84 0.55
C GLY A 131 -5.68 14.65 1.50
N SER A 132 -4.88 13.61 1.20
CA SER A 132 -4.73 12.45 2.08
C SER A 132 -4.07 12.82 3.42
N ALA A 133 -3.10 13.72 3.42
CA ALA A 133 -2.45 14.23 4.63
C ALA A 133 -3.45 14.98 5.54
N ARG A 134 -4.24 15.89 4.95
CA ARG A 134 -5.28 16.62 5.68
C ARG A 134 -6.34 15.69 6.30
N ALA A 135 -6.74 14.64 5.57
CA ALA A 135 -7.67 13.65 6.06
C ALA A 135 -7.14 12.83 7.26
N MET A 136 -5.83 12.82 7.49
CA MET A 136 -5.21 12.20 8.68
C MET A 136 -4.92 13.18 9.82
N GLY A 137 -5.22 14.47 9.64
CA GLY A 137 -4.88 15.52 10.59
C GLY A 137 -3.42 15.96 10.51
N LEU A 138 -2.78 15.80 9.35
CA LEU A 138 -1.49 16.44 9.08
C LEU A 138 -1.75 17.79 8.42
N ASP A 139 -1.03 18.81 8.88
CA ASP A 139 -0.97 20.10 8.18
C ASP A 139 0.03 20.03 7.03
N VAL A 140 -0.35 20.62 5.92
CA VAL A 140 0.48 20.68 4.72
C VAL A 140 0.99 22.11 4.63
N GLU A 141 2.29 22.29 4.86
CA GLU A 141 2.95 23.58 4.69
C GLU A 141 3.57 23.64 3.29
N GLY A 142 2.99 24.51 2.44
CA GLY A 142 3.43 24.72 1.05
C GLY A 142 2.31 25.12 0.10
#